data_AF-A0A497KYN9-F1
#
_entry.id   AF-A0A497KYN9-F1
#
_cell.length_a   1.000
_cell.length_b   1.000
_cell.length_c   1.000
_cell.angle_alpha   90.00
_cell.angle_beta   90.00
_cell.angle_gamma   90.00
#
_symmetry.space_group_name_H-M   'P 1'
#
loop_
_entity.id
_entity.type
_entity.pdbx_description
1 polymer ?
#
loop_
_entity_poly.entity_id
_entity_poly.type
_entity_poly.pdbx_seq_one_letter_code
_entity_poly.pdbx_strand_id
1 'polypeptide(L)'
;MRLGEPHGGKLVSRLVEGPERERLAEEALELPKVVMDANTTMDFWQIATGGFSPLEGFMGRGDYERVLAEARLEDGLIWPLPVVLPVGEEAFSSVSEGDEVALAESSGRVLGLMEVEEKFSVDLRAEARAVYGYDDPAHPGVVKVLRRSDKLLAGPLRALKEPSLPFQELCRTPEELRAEFKARGWRTVAGFQTRNPPHRAHEHLQRIALELLDGLLIHPVLGEKKPGDFKNEAIIEAYRWLIENVYPKGRVVLSGLATWMRFAGPREALFHALVRKNYGCTHFIVGRLHASPSGWYGDYDAHDYIRQFDEEELGISILLLKGPFYCRACGCTATDSTCGHG
;
A
#
# COMPACT_ATOMS: atom_id res chain seq x y z
N MET A 1 9.98 4.56 -23.47
CA MET A 1 9.20 3.50 -22.79
C MET A 1 8.51 4.17 -21.63
N ARG A 2 7.19 4.04 -21.43
CA ARG A 2 6.59 4.74 -20.28
C ARG A 2 5.64 3.85 -19.48
N LEU A 3 6.25 2.98 -18.67
CA LEU A 3 5.65 2.52 -17.42
C LEU A 3 5.42 3.74 -16.50
N GLY A 4 4.62 3.57 -15.45
CA GLY A 4 4.41 4.63 -14.46
C GLY A 4 5.73 5.10 -13.87
N GLU A 5 6.01 6.41 -13.95
CA GLU A 5 7.17 7.01 -13.29
C GLU A 5 7.02 6.83 -11.77
N PRO A 6 8.08 6.50 -11.01
CA PRO A 6 7.97 6.44 -9.55
C PRO A 6 7.42 7.76 -8.98
N HIS A 7 6.64 7.68 -7.91
CA HIS A 7 6.16 8.87 -7.22
C HIS A 7 7.35 9.62 -6.60
N GLY A 8 7.42 10.94 -6.80
CA GLY A 8 8.62 11.75 -6.51
C GLY A 8 9.74 11.66 -7.58
N GLY A 9 9.49 11.02 -8.72
CA GLY A 9 10.42 10.98 -9.86
C GLY A 9 11.56 9.95 -9.75
N LYS A 10 11.78 9.38 -8.56
CA LYS A 10 12.81 8.35 -8.31
C LYS A 10 12.22 7.20 -7.51
N LEU A 11 12.56 5.98 -7.92
CA LEU A 11 12.29 4.80 -7.10
C LEU A 11 13.34 4.75 -5.99
N VAL A 12 12.92 5.02 -4.76
CA VAL A 12 13.77 4.96 -3.59
C VAL A 12 14.05 3.51 -3.25
N SER A 13 15.31 3.13 -3.06
CA SER A 13 15.67 1.84 -2.48
C SER A 13 16.54 2.11 -1.27
N ARG A 14 16.16 1.51 -0.13
CA ARG A 14 16.92 1.57 1.12
C ARG A 14 17.52 0.21 1.47
N LEU A 15 17.57 -0.71 0.51
CA LEU A 15 18.27 -1.99 0.64
C LEU A 15 19.79 -1.74 0.68
N VAL A 16 20.48 -2.38 1.62
CA VAL A 16 21.94 -2.40 1.68
C VAL A 16 22.43 -3.78 1.31
N GLU A 17 23.41 -3.84 0.41
CA GLU A 17 23.95 -5.08 -0.14
C GLU A 17 25.47 -5.18 0.03
N GLY A 18 26.01 -6.37 -0.24
CA GLY A 18 27.45 -6.60 -0.25
C GLY A 18 28.14 -6.39 1.11
N PRO A 19 29.43 -6.00 1.11
CA PRO A 19 30.23 -5.86 2.33
C PRO A 19 29.69 -4.83 3.33
N GLU A 20 29.00 -3.78 2.85
CA GLU A 20 28.40 -2.78 3.72
C GLU A 20 27.31 -3.37 4.59
N ARG A 21 26.48 -4.27 4.02
CA ARG A 21 25.42 -4.96 4.74
C ARG A 21 25.97 -5.81 5.89
N GLU A 22 27.10 -6.47 5.68
CA GLU A 22 27.73 -7.32 6.70
C GLU A 22 28.25 -6.48 7.85
N ARG A 23 28.95 -5.37 7.55
CA ARG A 23 29.41 -4.41 8.55
C ARG A 23 28.25 -3.84 9.37
N LEU A 24 27.21 -3.34 8.71
CA LEU A 24 26.04 -2.77 9.41
C LEU A 24 25.29 -3.83 10.22
N ALA A 25 25.30 -5.10 9.80
CA ALA A 25 24.68 -6.18 10.57
C ALA A 25 25.45 -6.51 11.85
N GLU A 26 26.78 -6.34 11.88
CA GLU A 26 27.59 -6.44 13.09
C GLU A 26 27.36 -5.23 14.01
N GLU A 27 27.37 -4.01 13.46
CA GLU A 27 27.09 -2.77 14.21
C GLU A 27 25.70 -2.83 14.87
N ALA A 28 24.69 -3.36 14.18
CA ALA A 28 23.32 -3.49 14.69
C ALA A 28 23.17 -4.37 15.94
N LEU A 29 24.17 -5.18 16.31
CA LEU A 29 24.15 -6.00 17.52
C LEU A 29 24.36 -5.17 18.79
N GLU A 30 25.06 -4.05 18.68
CA GLU A 30 25.41 -3.17 19.81
C GLU A 30 24.45 -1.99 19.96
N LEU A 31 23.57 -1.76 18.97
CA LEU A 31 22.60 -0.66 18.99
C LEU A 31 21.37 -0.96 19.87
N PRO A 32 20.73 0.09 20.42
CA PRO A 32 19.39 -0.05 21.00
C PRO A 32 18.43 -0.66 19.99
N LYS A 33 17.66 -1.68 20.43
CA LYS A 33 16.68 -2.36 19.59
C LYS A 33 15.30 -1.74 19.72
N VAL A 34 14.69 -1.45 18.58
CA VAL A 34 13.27 -1.11 18.46
C VAL A 34 12.55 -2.26 17.77
N VAL A 35 11.63 -2.91 18.50
CA VAL A 35 10.83 -4.02 17.97
C VAL A 35 9.58 -3.48 17.29
N MET A 36 9.45 -3.75 15.99
CA MET A 36 8.31 -3.40 15.16
C MET A 36 7.22 -4.47 15.25
N ASP A 37 5.96 -4.03 15.26
CA ASP A 37 4.85 -4.95 15.06
C ASP A 37 4.78 -5.43 13.59
N ALA A 38 3.87 -6.37 13.30
CA ALA A 38 3.76 -6.96 11.96
C ALA A 38 3.38 -5.92 10.88
N ASN A 39 2.55 -4.94 11.22
CA ASN A 39 2.08 -3.92 10.28
C ASN A 39 3.20 -2.93 9.95
N THR A 40 3.92 -2.48 10.97
CA THR A 40 5.09 -1.60 10.86
C THR A 40 6.25 -2.31 10.15
N THR A 41 6.42 -3.61 10.36
CA THR A 41 7.41 -4.43 9.64
C THR A 41 7.12 -4.50 8.13
N MET A 42 5.85 -4.61 7.74
CA MET A 42 5.47 -4.52 6.32
C MET A 42 5.72 -3.13 5.76
N ASP A 43 5.42 -2.08 6.52
CA ASP A 43 5.68 -0.70 6.08
C ASP A 43 7.18 -0.40 5.93
N PHE A 44 8.00 -0.88 6.86
CA PHE A 44 9.47 -0.90 6.74
C PHE A 44 9.91 -1.52 5.42
N TRP A 45 9.35 -2.68 5.04
CA TRP A 45 9.72 -3.35 3.80
C TRP A 45 9.27 -2.60 2.55
N GLN A 46 8.09 -1.99 2.59
CA GLN A 46 7.57 -1.18 1.50
C GLN A 46 8.38 0.12 1.30
N ILE A 47 8.88 0.73 2.38
CA ILE A 47 9.85 1.83 2.29
C ILE A 47 11.16 1.29 1.69
N ALA A 48 11.68 0.20 2.24
CA ALA A 48 12.98 -0.35 1.88
C ALA A 48 13.09 -0.72 0.39
N THR A 49 12.03 -1.28 -0.18
CA THR A 49 11.99 -1.73 -1.58
C THR A 49 11.47 -0.66 -2.55
N GLY A 50 11.08 0.51 -2.04
CA GLY A 50 10.57 1.61 -2.86
C GLY A 50 9.10 1.56 -3.20
N GLY A 51 8.36 0.59 -2.65
CA GLY A 51 6.90 0.54 -2.79
C GLY A 51 6.23 1.79 -2.25
N PHE A 52 6.84 2.43 -1.25
CA PHE A 52 6.41 3.69 -0.66
C PHE A 52 7.24 4.91 -1.08
N SER A 53 7.94 4.88 -2.22
CA SER A 53 8.60 6.08 -2.76
C SER A 53 7.61 7.26 -2.81
N PRO A 54 8.00 8.47 -2.39
CA PRO A 54 9.37 8.95 -2.14
C PRO A 54 9.91 8.68 -0.72
N LEU A 55 9.17 8.00 0.15
CA LEU A 55 9.60 7.84 1.54
C LEU A 55 10.93 7.10 1.62
N GLU A 56 11.87 7.65 2.39
CA GLU A 56 13.17 7.04 2.70
C GLU A 56 13.24 6.47 4.12
N GLY A 57 12.18 6.66 4.90
CA GLY A 57 12.09 6.37 6.32
C GLY A 57 10.67 6.50 6.85
N PHE A 58 10.54 6.41 8.17
CA PHE A 58 9.28 6.72 8.85
C PHE A 58 9.12 8.24 9.01
N MET A 59 7.90 8.74 8.82
CA MET A 59 7.62 10.17 8.69
C MET A 59 7.98 10.98 9.94
N GLY A 60 8.71 12.07 9.73
CA GLY A 60 8.90 13.15 10.70
C GLY A 60 7.60 13.89 11.01
N ARG A 61 7.65 14.84 11.95
CA ARG A 61 6.45 15.54 12.41
C ARG A 61 5.80 16.36 11.29
N GLY A 62 6.60 17.06 10.49
CA GLY A 62 6.07 17.94 9.46
C GLY A 62 5.33 17.17 8.36
N ASP A 63 5.93 16.09 7.85
CA ASP A 63 5.26 15.17 6.91
C ASP A 63 3.98 14.60 7.51
N TYR A 64 4.06 14.11 8.75
CA TYR A 64 2.91 13.55 9.46
C TYR A 64 1.74 14.54 9.55
N GLU A 65 1.99 15.77 10.02
CA GLU A 65 0.96 16.78 10.20
C GLU A 65 0.34 17.23 8.86
N ARG A 66 1.16 17.40 7.81
CA ARG A 66 0.66 17.76 6.48
C ARG A 66 -0.08 16.62 5.80
N VAL A 67 0.31 15.37 6.00
CA VAL A 67 -0.44 14.20 5.50
C VAL A 67 -1.82 14.15 6.13
N LEU A 68 -1.93 14.44 7.43
CA LEU A 68 -3.23 14.51 8.10
C LEU A 68 -4.09 15.67 7.59
N ALA A 69 -3.53 16.86 7.43
CA ALA A 69 -4.28 18.05 7.06
C ALA A 69 -4.65 18.10 5.56
N GLU A 70 -3.71 17.74 4.69
CA GLU A 70 -3.73 18.09 3.27
C GLU A 70 -3.54 16.88 2.34
N ALA A 71 -3.27 15.69 2.89
CA ALA A 71 -2.85 14.52 2.12
C ALA A 71 -1.61 14.82 1.26
N ARG A 72 -0.62 15.51 1.85
CA ARG A 72 0.64 15.88 1.22
C ARG A 72 1.82 15.75 2.17
N LEU A 73 2.99 15.39 1.65
CA LEU A 73 4.28 15.51 2.31
C LEU A 73 4.74 16.97 2.35
N GLU A 74 5.76 17.30 3.15
CA GLU A 74 6.33 18.65 3.30
C GLU A 74 6.85 19.25 2.01
N ASP A 75 7.40 18.43 1.12
CA ASP A 75 7.83 18.86 -0.21
C ASP A 75 6.67 19.15 -1.18
N GLY A 76 5.43 18.87 -0.75
CA GLY A 76 4.20 19.12 -1.50
C GLY A 76 3.68 17.91 -2.26
N LEU A 77 4.41 16.80 -2.34
CA LEU A 77 3.95 15.58 -3.03
C LEU A 77 2.71 15.00 -2.35
N ILE A 78 1.74 14.54 -3.16
CA ILE A 78 0.51 13.91 -2.65
C ILE A 78 0.85 12.64 -1.88
N TRP A 79 0.42 12.57 -0.63
CA TRP A 79 0.50 11.36 0.17
C TRP A 79 -0.61 11.30 1.22
N PRO A 80 -1.55 10.34 1.15
CA PRO A 80 -2.81 10.46 1.89
C PRO A 80 -2.84 9.77 3.27
N LEU A 81 -1.84 8.95 3.61
CA LEU A 81 -1.84 8.14 4.83
C LEU A 81 -0.51 8.20 5.59
N PRO A 82 -0.51 8.39 6.92
CA PRO A 82 0.70 8.36 7.72
C PRO A 82 1.42 7.00 7.64
N VAL A 83 2.76 7.03 7.55
CA VAL A 83 3.63 5.86 7.67
C VAL A 83 4.64 6.15 8.79
N VAL A 84 4.38 5.57 9.96
CA VAL A 84 5.04 5.95 11.22
C VAL A 84 5.58 4.72 11.98
N LEU A 85 6.57 4.93 12.85
CA LEU A 85 7.10 3.91 13.74
C LEU A 85 6.65 4.17 15.18
N PRO A 86 5.55 3.54 15.63
CA PRO A 86 5.12 3.62 17.02
C PRO A 86 6.04 2.81 17.94
N VAL A 87 6.41 3.37 19.07
CA VAL A 87 7.29 2.72 20.05
C VAL A 87 6.71 2.77 21.46
N GLY A 88 7.06 1.80 22.32
CA GLY A 88 6.66 1.83 23.73
C GLY A 88 7.39 2.92 24.52
N GLU A 89 6.88 3.24 25.72
CA GLU A 89 7.43 4.30 26.59
C GLU A 89 8.92 4.10 26.94
N GLU A 90 9.35 2.84 27.10
CA GLU A 90 10.75 2.50 27.40
C GLU A 90 11.68 2.84 26.22
N ALA A 91 11.33 2.40 25.02
CA ALA A 91 12.08 2.71 23.79
C ALA A 91 12.03 4.21 23.49
N PHE A 92 10.87 4.85 23.70
CA PHE A 92 10.77 6.29 23.58
C PHE A 92 11.74 6.94 24.58
N SER A 93 11.68 6.67 25.87
CA SER A 93 12.50 7.35 26.88
C SER A 93 14.01 7.14 26.72
N SER A 94 14.45 5.97 26.23
CA SER A 94 15.86 5.60 26.12
C SER A 94 16.57 6.08 24.85
N VAL A 95 15.81 6.33 23.78
CA VAL A 95 16.35 6.79 22.49
C VAL A 95 16.26 8.32 22.38
N SER A 96 17.34 8.93 21.89
CA SER A 96 17.48 10.36 21.64
C SER A 96 17.49 10.66 20.13
N GLU A 97 17.15 11.90 19.77
CA GLU A 97 17.37 12.39 18.42
C GLU A 97 18.89 12.43 18.13
N GLY A 98 19.28 11.98 16.94
CA GLY A 98 20.66 11.72 16.53
C GLY A 98 21.17 10.30 16.84
N ASP A 99 20.43 9.48 17.58
CA ASP A 99 20.80 8.09 17.83
C ASP A 99 20.55 7.22 16.58
N GLU A 100 21.32 6.14 16.47
CA GLU A 100 21.05 5.04 15.54
C GLU A 100 20.44 3.87 16.30
N VAL A 101 19.36 3.29 15.74
CA VAL A 101 18.66 2.15 16.35
C VAL A 101 18.58 0.96 15.40
N ALA A 102 18.65 -0.25 15.96
CA ALA A 102 18.38 -1.47 15.24
C ALA A 102 16.86 -1.75 15.20
N LEU A 103 16.31 -1.87 13.99
CA LEU A 103 14.92 -2.24 13.77
C LEU A 103 14.78 -3.76 13.69
N ALA A 104 14.00 -4.34 14.59
CA ALA A 104 13.75 -5.78 14.66
C ALA A 104 12.28 -6.13 14.43
N GLU A 105 12.00 -7.28 13.83
CA GLU A 105 10.64 -7.84 13.81
C GLU A 105 10.28 -8.44 15.18
N SER A 106 9.02 -8.82 15.36
CA SER A 106 8.50 -9.39 16.60
C SER A 106 9.23 -10.65 17.11
N SER A 107 9.95 -11.37 16.25
CA SER A 107 10.81 -12.50 16.62
C SER A 107 12.10 -12.08 17.33
N GLY A 108 12.44 -10.79 17.33
CA GLY A 108 13.71 -10.23 17.81
C GLY A 108 14.82 -10.23 16.75
N ARG A 109 14.56 -10.76 15.54
CA ARG A 109 15.49 -10.72 14.41
C ARG A 109 15.61 -9.29 13.88
N VAL A 110 16.85 -8.78 13.85
CA VAL A 110 17.17 -7.48 13.27
C VAL A 110 17.02 -7.52 11.75
N LEU A 111 16.28 -6.55 11.22
CA LEU A 111 16.01 -6.37 9.79
C LEU A 111 16.74 -5.19 9.19
N GLY A 112 17.01 -4.15 9.98
CA GLY A 112 17.58 -2.91 9.49
C GLY A 112 18.02 -1.97 10.59
N LEU A 113 18.43 -0.79 10.17
CA LEU A 113 18.85 0.33 11.00
C LEU A 113 17.97 1.55 10.69
N MET A 114 17.84 2.46 11.65
CA MET A 114 17.23 3.76 11.46
C MET A 114 18.04 4.83 12.18
N GLU A 115 18.30 5.94 11.51
CA GLU A 115 18.78 7.16 12.16
C GLU A 115 17.55 7.91 12.69
N VAL A 116 17.54 8.24 13.99
CA VAL A 116 16.41 8.90 14.63
C VAL A 116 16.58 10.40 14.50
N GLU A 117 15.91 11.01 13.52
CA GLU A 117 15.97 12.46 13.30
C GLU A 117 14.99 13.21 14.21
N GLU A 118 13.82 12.61 14.46
CA GLU A 118 12.78 13.21 15.27
C GLU A 118 12.12 12.20 16.20
N LYS A 119 11.67 12.70 17.34
CA LYS A 119 10.92 11.93 18.32
C LYS A 119 9.76 12.75 18.88
N PHE A 120 8.53 12.25 18.69
CA PHE A 120 7.34 13.04 19.01
C PHE A 120 6.15 12.20 19.51
N SER A 121 5.19 12.89 20.12
CA SER A 121 3.90 12.30 20.53
C SER A 121 2.75 12.90 19.72
N VAL A 122 1.70 12.11 19.50
CA VAL A 122 0.54 12.50 18.67
C VAL A 122 -0.79 12.27 19.39
N ASP A 123 -1.85 12.96 18.96
CA ASP A 123 -3.22 12.64 19.38
C ASP A 123 -3.82 11.60 18.43
N LEU A 124 -3.89 10.35 18.89
CA LEU A 124 -4.42 9.22 18.10
C LEU A 124 -5.89 9.41 17.70
N ARG A 125 -6.70 10.13 18.49
CA ARG A 125 -8.09 10.44 18.13
C ARG A 125 -8.15 11.55 17.09
N ALA A 126 -7.26 12.53 17.17
CA ALA A 126 -7.15 13.56 16.12
C ALA A 126 -6.70 12.95 14.79
N GLU A 127 -5.71 12.05 14.81
CA GLU A 127 -5.30 11.26 13.65
C GLU A 127 -6.48 10.48 13.07
N ALA A 128 -7.22 9.77 13.93
CA ALA A 128 -8.37 8.99 13.50
C ALA A 128 -9.42 9.87 12.77
N ARG A 129 -9.78 11.02 13.34
CA ARG A 129 -10.72 11.95 12.69
C ARG A 129 -10.18 12.50 11.38
N ALA A 130 -8.90 12.84 11.30
CA ALA A 130 -8.29 13.38 10.10
C ALA A 130 -8.22 12.36 8.95
N VAL A 131 -7.91 11.09 9.26
CA VAL A 131 -7.78 10.02 8.27
C VAL A 131 -9.13 9.42 7.89
N TYR A 132 -9.98 9.12 8.87
CA TYR A 132 -11.20 8.33 8.67
C TYR A 132 -12.47 9.18 8.64
N GLY A 133 -12.43 10.42 9.12
CA GLY A 133 -13.61 11.27 9.36
C GLY A 133 -14.29 11.02 10.72
N TYR A 134 -13.85 9.99 11.45
CA TYR A 134 -14.45 9.54 12.71
C TYR A 134 -13.36 9.01 13.66
N ASP A 135 -13.66 8.91 14.96
CA ASP A 135 -12.80 8.27 15.96
C ASP A 135 -13.52 7.13 16.73
N ASP A 136 -14.52 6.52 16.10
CA ASP A 136 -15.24 5.38 16.63
C ASP A 136 -14.42 4.07 16.47
N PRO A 137 -14.06 3.38 17.57
CA PRO A 137 -13.32 2.11 17.52
C PRO A 137 -14.08 0.94 16.88
N ALA A 138 -15.36 1.08 16.54
CA ALA A 138 -16.06 0.11 15.69
C ALA A 138 -15.53 0.12 14.24
N HIS A 139 -14.90 1.21 13.80
CA HIS A 139 -14.26 1.29 12.49
C HIS A 139 -12.95 0.46 12.48
N PRO A 140 -12.78 -0.52 11.57
CA PRO A 140 -11.62 -1.42 11.57
C PRO A 140 -10.25 -0.74 11.45
N GLY A 141 -10.19 0.44 10.84
CA GLY A 141 -8.98 1.25 10.79
C GLY A 141 -8.73 2.09 12.04
N VAL A 142 -9.80 2.65 12.63
CA VAL A 142 -9.68 3.54 13.80
C VAL A 142 -9.17 2.75 14.99
N VAL A 143 -9.70 1.54 15.20
CA VAL A 143 -9.24 0.68 16.30
C VAL A 143 -7.75 0.33 16.20
N LYS A 144 -7.16 0.28 14.99
CA LYS A 144 -5.73 0.05 14.81
C LYS A 144 -4.92 1.26 15.26
N VAL A 145 -5.34 2.47 14.87
CA VAL A 145 -4.72 3.73 15.31
C VAL A 145 -4.82 3.88 16.82
N LEU A 146 -5.99 3.63 17.41
CA LEU A 146 -6.20 3.80 18.85
C LEU A 146 -5.50 2.73 19.72
N ARG A 147 -5.02 1.64 19.13
CA ARG A 147 -4.33 0.55 19.85
C ARG A 147 -2.80 0.67 19.84
N ARG A 148 -2.22 1.37 18.87
CA ARG A 148 -0.77 1.58 18.83
C ARG A 148 -0.35 2.67 19.82
N SER A 149 0.95 2.76 20.07
CA SER A 149 1.51 3.85 20.87
C SER A 149 1.32 5.21 20.17
N ASP A 150 1.12 6.25 20.97
CA ASP A 150 1.13 7.66 20.56
C ASP A 150 2.55 8.23 20.43
N LYS A 151 3.55 7.48 20.87
CA LYS A 151 4.97 7.82 20.82
C LYS A 151 5.59 7.33 19.51
N LEU A 152 6.18 8.25 18.76
CA LEU A 152 6.74 8.01 17.44
C LEU A 152 8.23 8.32 17.41
N LEU A 153 8.99 7.45 16.74
CA LEU A 153 10.33 7.75 16.25
C LEU A 153 10.26 7.92 14.73
N ALA A 154 11.08 8.80 14.19
CA ALA A 154 11.10 9.10 12.76
C ALA A 154 12.52 9.30 12.25
N GLY A 155 12.67 9.13 10.94
CA GLY A 155 13.94 9.28 10.26
C GLY A 155 14.20 8.18 9.22
N PRO A 156 15.30 8.33 8.46
CA PRO A 156 15.64 7.45 7.34
C PRO A 156 16.07 6.07 7.83
N LEU A 157 15.68 5.03 7.06
CA LEU A 157 16.02 3.65 7.39
C LEU A 157 16.97 3.03 6.38
N ARG A 158 17.63 1.93 6.77
CA ARG A 158 18.42 1.04 5.92
C ARG A 158 18.02 -0.39 6.20
N ALA A 159 17.66 -1.15 5.18
CA ALA A 159 17.26 -2.53 5.30
C ALA A 159 18.42 -3.48 4.96
N LEU A 160 18.71 -4.35 5.91
CA LEU A 160 19.78 -5.35 5.81
C LEU A 160 19.23 -6.73 5.46
N LYS A 161 17.99 -7.02 5.86
CA LYS A 161 17.35 -8.32 5.67
C LYS A 161 15.88 -8.15 5.33
N GLU A 162 15.40 -9.03 4.47
CA GLU A 162 13.97 -9.17 4.21
C GLU A 162 13.25 -9.72 5.46
N PRO A 163 12.10 -9.15 5.86
CA PRO A 163 11.27 -9.67 6.93
C PRO A 163 10.64 -11.03 6.60
N SER A 164 10.12 -11.70 7.63
CA SER A 164 9.22 -12.84 7.41
C SER A 164 7.86 -12.35 6.88
N LEU A 165 7.64 -12.48 5.57
CA LEU A 165 6.42 -12.01 4.90
C LEU A 165 5.44 -13.16 4.60
N PRO A 166 4.11 -12.89 4.63
CA PRO A 166 3.13 -13.86 4.18
C PRO A 166 3.24 -14.06 2.66
N PHE A 167 3.37 -15.32 2.20
CA PHE A 167 3.55 -15.68 0.78
C PHE A 167 4.70 -14.90 0.13
N GLN A 168 5.85 -14.89 0.80
CA GLN A 168 7.04 -14.15 0.39
C GLN A 168 7.43 -14.46 -1.07
N GLU A 169 7.32 -15.71 -1.50
CA GLU A 169 7.62 -16.16 -2.86
C GLU A 169 6.74 -15.51 -3.94
N LEU A 170 5.58 -14.95 -3.56
CA LEU A 170 4.67 -14.25 -4.44
C LEU A 170 4.87 -12.72 -4.38
N CYS A 171 5.54 -12.19 -3.37
CA CYS A 171 5.68 -10.75 -3.12
C CYS A 171 6.87 -10.15 -3.86
N ARG A 172 6.70 -9.89 -5.17
CA ARG A 172 7.74 -9.22 -5.97
C ARG A 172 7.90 -7.75 -5.58
N THR A 173 9.13 -7.24 -5.62
CA THR A 173 9.47 -5.84 -5.37
C THR A 173 9.05 -4.92 -6.55
N PRO A 174 9.01 -3.59 -6.35
CA PRO A 174 8.78 -2.66 -7.45
C PRO A 174 9.79 -2.80 -8.60
N GLU A 175 11.06 -3.03 -8.28
CA GLU A 175 12.11 -3.22 -9.30
C GLU A 175 11.84 -4.49 -10.13
N GLU A 176 11.54 -5.60 -9.48
CA GLU A 176 11.25 -6.88 -10.14
C GLU A 176 10.01 -6.80 -11.03
N LEU A 177 8.93 -6.16 -10.57
CA LEU A 177 7.72 -6.00 -11.38
C LEU A 177 7.93 -5.06 -12.56
N ARG A 178 8.69 -3.97 -12.38
CA ARG A 178 9.08 -3.09 -13.49
C ARG A 178 9.94 -3.84 -14.52
N ALA A 179 10.87 -4.69 -14.07
CA ALA A 179 11.68 -5.52 -14.95
C ALA A 179 10.81 -6.54 -15.72
N GLU A 180 9.87 -7.20 -15.04
CA GLU A 180 8.90 -8.11 -15.65
C GLU A 180 8.07 -7.40 -16.75
N PHE A 181 7.52 -6.21 -16.47
CA PHE A 181 6.72 -5.47 -17.44
C PHE A 181 7.57 -5.05 -18.65
N LYS A 182 8.81 -4.61 -18.43
CA LYS A 182 9.75 -4.31 -19.53
C LYS A 182 10.07 -5.54 -20.37
N ALA A 183 10.32 -6.69 -19.74
CA ALA A 183 10.62 -7.95 -20.42
C ALA A 183 9.44 -8.41 -21.30
N ARG A 184 8.21 -8.12 -20.90
CA ARG A 184 6.99 -8.36 -21.69
C ARG A 184 6.74 -7.31 -22.79
N GLY A 185 7.55 -6.25 -22.85
CA GLY A 185 7.35 -5.13 -23.76
C GLY A 185 6.13 -4.26 -23.42
N TRP A 186 5.58 -4.38 -22.21
CA TRP A 186 4.43 -3.61 -21.77
C TRP A 186 4.81 -2.14 -21.57
N ARG A 187 3.96 -1.25 -22.06
CA ARG A 187 4.07 0.20 -21.85
C ARG A 187 2.99 0.68 -20.90
N THR A 188 1.80 0.12 -21.00
CA THR A 188 0.65 0.45 -20.16
C THR A 188 0.22 -0.74 -19.32
N VAL A 189 0.10 -0.51 -18.01
CA VAL A 189 -0.26 -1.53 -17.03
C VAL A 189 -1.30 -0.96 -16.06
N ALA A 190 -2.41 -1.66 -15.87
CA ALA A 190 -3.36 -1.39 -14.79
C ALA A 190 -3.03 -2.17 -13.53
N GLY A 191 -3.01 -1.51 -12.39
CA GLY A 191 -3.03 -2.16 -11.09
C GLY A 191 -4.47 -2.46 -10.64
N PHE A 192 -4.70 -3.66 -10.13
CA PHE A 192 -5.95 -4.07 -9.50
C PHE A 192 -5.70 -4.51 -8.06
N GLN A 193 -6.15 -3.69 -7.11
CA GLN A 193 -6.14 -3.98 -5.69
C GLN A 193 -7.23 -4.98 -5.33
N THR A 194 -6.93 -5.94 -4.46
CA THR A 194 -7.95 -6.81 -3.90
C THR A 194 -7.57 -7.40 -2.55
N ARG A 195 -8.59 -7.78 -1.79
CA ARG A 195 -8.46 -8.61 -0.58
C ARG A 195 -9.47 -9.76 -0.56
N ASN A 196 -10.16 -9.99 -1.67
CA ASN A 196 -11.25 -10.96 -1.81
C ASN A 196 -11.02 -11.85 -3.04
N PRO A 197 -11.54 -13.09 -3.04
CA PRO A 197 -11.59 -13.90 -4.25
C PRO A 197 -12.33 -13.18 -5.38
N PRO A 198 -11.92 -13.37 -6.64
CA PRO A 198 -12.61 -12.78 -7.78
C PRO A 198 -14.02 -13.35 -7.95
N HIS A 199 -14.89 -12.52 -8.50
CA HIS A 199 -16.21 -12.90 -9.01
C HIS A 199 -16.48 -12.12 -10.30
N ARG A 200 -17.61 -12.34 -10.97
CA ARG A 200 -17.90 -11.74 -12.29
C ARG A 200 -17.79 -10.21 -12.34
N ALA A 201 -18.15 -9.51 -11.27
CA ALA A 201 -17.92 -8.07 -11.22
C ALA A 201 -16.43 -7.69 -11.20
N HIS A 202 -15.55 -8.39 -10.46
CA HIS A 202 -14.10 -8.17 -10.53
C HIS A 202 -13.57 -8.47 -11.93
N GLU A 203 -14.02 -9.58 -12.52
CA GLU A 203 -13.64 -9.95 -13.89
C GLU A 203 -14.04 -8.87 -14.91
N HIS A 204 -15.23 -8.29 -14.79
CA HIS A 204 -15.70 -7.21 -15.66
C HIS A 204 -14.77 -5.99 -15.62
N LEU A 205 -14.40 -5.53 -14.42
CA LEU A 205 -13.48 -4.40 -14.24
C LEU A 205 -12.09 -4.70 -14.85
N GLN A 206 -11.59 -5.91 -14.63
CA GLN A 206 -10.30 -6.36 -15.14
C GLN A 206 -10.30 -6.49 -16.66
N ARG A 207 -11.40 -6.93 -17.26
CA ARG A 207 -11.56 -7.00 -18.72
C ARG A 207 -11.56 -5.62 -19.37
N ILE A 208 -12.20 -4.62 -18.75
CA ILE A 208 -12.13 -3.22 -19.25
C ILE A 208 -10.67 -2.76 -19.31
N ALA A 209 -9.88 -3.00 -18.27
CA ALA A 209 -8.47 -2.64 -18.29
C ALA A 209 -7.65 -3.42 -19.33
N LEU A 210 -7.92 -4.72 -19.52
CA LEU A 210 -7.27 -5.54 -20.54
C LEU A 210 -7.65 -5.15 -21.98
N GLU A 211 -8.81 -4.53 -22.18
CA GLU A 211 -9.20 -3.99 -23.48
C GLU A 211 -8.39 -2.73 -23.82
N LEU A 212 -8.08 -1.91 -22.81
CA LEU A 212 -7.45 -0.60 -22.99
C LEU A 212 -5.92 -0.62 -22.92
N LEU A 213 -5.32 -1.60 -22.23
CA LEU A 213 -3.92 -1.54 -21.80
C LEU A 213 -3.13 -2.81 -22.11
N ASP A 214 -1.80 -2.72 -22.19
CA ASP A 214 -0.94 -3.85 -22.54
C ASP A 214 -1.00 -4.98 -21.50
N GLY A 215 -1.16 -4.64 -20.22
CA GLY A 215 -1.19 -5.64 -19.15
C GLY A 215 -1.98 -5.25 -17.90
N LEU A 216 -2.24 -6.26 -17.08
CA LEU A 216 -2.91 -6.13 -15.79
C LEU A 216 -2.04 -6.73 -14.70
N LEU A 217 -1.78 -5.96 -13.65
CA LEU A 217 -1.22 -6.44 -12.39
C LEU A 217 -2.36 -6.68 -11.40
N ILE A 218 -2.65 -7.95 -11.11
CA ILE A 218 -3.51 -8.33 -9.99
C ILE A 218 -2.63 -8.38 -8.74
N HIS A 219 -2.93 -7.53 -7.76
CA HIS A 219 -2.02 -7.25 -6.65
C HIS A 219 -2.73 -7.40 -5.29
N PRO A 220 -3.08 -8.63 -4.86
CA PRO A 220 -3.73 -8.86 -3.58
C PRO A 220 -2.89 -8.37 -2.39
N VAL A 221 -3.55 -7.74 -1.42
CA VAL A 221 -2.94 -7.38 -0.13
C VAL A 221 -2.92 -8.60 0.78
N LEU A 222 -1.73 -8.96 1.25
CA LEU A 222 -1.48 -10.22 1.98
C LEU A 222 -1.26 -10.06 3.49
N GLY A 223 -1.23 -8.82 4.00
CA GLY A 223 -1.12 -8.56 5.44
C GLY A 223 -2.39 -8.87 6.24
N GLU A 224 -2.46 -8.27 7.43
CA GLU A 224 -3.48 -8.54 8.45
C GLU A 224 -4.92 -8.54 7.89
N LYS A 225 -5.65 -9.62 8.15
CA LYS A 225 -7.07 -9.78 7.79
C LYS A 225 -7.97 -9.39 8.94
N LYS A 226 -9.18 -8.93 8.64
CA LYS A 226 -10.22 -8.74 9.67
C LYS A 226 -11.09 -10.01 9.82
N PRO A 227 -11.77 -10.21 10.95
CA PRO A 227 -12.74 -11.29 11.10
C PRO A 227 -13.75 -11.31 9.94
N GLY A 228 -13.96 -12.49 9.36
CA GLY A 228 -14.85 -12.69 8.21
C GLY A 228 -14.22 -12.50 6.82
N ASP A 229 -12.96 -12.04 6.73
CA ASP A 229 -12.24 -12.01 5.45
C ASP A 229 -11.84 -13.44 5.00
N PHE A 230 -11.70 -13.63 3.69
CA PHE A 230 -11.20 -14.87 3.11
C PHE A 230 -9.71 -15.08 3.41
N LYS A 231 -9.30 -16.35 3.50
CA LYS A 231 -7.89 -16.73 3.61
C LYS A 231 -7.11 -16.35 2.35
N ASN A 232 -5.83 -15.97 2.51
CA ASN A 232 -4.97 -15.57 1.40
C ASN A 232 -4.83 -16.67 0.34
N GLU A 233 -4.73 -17.94 0.76
CA GLU A 233 -4.66 -19.11 -0.12
C GLU A 233 -5.86 -19.17 -1.05
N ALA A 234 -7.08 -19.01 -0.51
CA ALA A 234 -8.30 -19.04 -1.31
C ALA A 234 -8.36 -17.89 -2.33
N ILE A 235 -7.88 -16.71 -1.94
CA ILE A 235 -7.81 -15.54 -2.84
C ILE A 235 -6.81 -15.82 -3.98
N ILE A 236 -5.60 -16.26 -3.64
CA ILE A 236 -4.51 -16.52 -4.59
C ILE A 236 -4.91 -17.62 -5.57
N GLU A 237 -5.42 -18.76 -5.09
CA GLU A 237 -5.82 -19.88 -5.94
C GLU A 237 -6.97 -19.50 -6.89
N ALA A 238 -7.94 -18.71 -6.41
CA ALA A 238 -9.02 -18.25 -7.27
C ALA A 238 -8.53 -17.30 -8.38
N TYR A 239 -7.55 -16.44 -8.12
CA TYR A 239 -6.92 -15.62 -9.16
C TYR A 239 -6.04 -16.42 -10.11
N ARG A 240 -5.27 -17.40 -9.61
CA ARG A 240 -4.50 -18.32 -10.47
C ARG A 240 -5.41 -19.02 -11.46
N TRP A 241 -6.53 -19.58 -10.97
CA TRP A 241 -7.51 -20.23 -11.83
C TRP A 241 -8.07 -19.28 -12.90
N LEU A 242 -8.43 -18.04 -12.52
CA LEU A 242 -8.95 -17.04 -13.46
C LEU A 242 -7.92 -16.67 -14.55
N ILE A 243 -6.65 -16.52 -14.16
CA ILE A 243 -5.55 -16.21 -15.09
C ILE A 243 -5.31 -17.37 -16.06
N GLU A 244 -5.34 -18.60 -15.58
CA GLU A 244 -5.06 -19.80 -16.39
C GLU A 244 -6.20 -20.15 -17.35
N ASN A 245 -7.45 -19.95 -16.94
CA ASN A 245 -8.61 -20.51 -17.63
C ASN A 245 -9.47 -19.45 -18.34
N VAL A 246 -9.33 -18.17 -18.00
CA VAL A 246 -10.25 -17.12 -18.47
C VAL A 246 -9.53 -15.97 -19.19
N TYR A 247 -8.35 -15.57 -18.72
CA TYR A 247 -7.63 -14.44 -19.30
C TYR A 247 -6.73 -14.82 -20.49
N PRO A 248 -6.50 -13.87 -21.42
CA PRO A 248 -5.54 -14.10 -22.50
C PRO A 248 -4.14 -14.37 -21.94
N LYS A 249 -3.47 -15.39 -22.48
CA LYS A 249 -2.13 -15.78 -22.05
C LYS A 249 -1.16 -14.60 -22.16
N GLY A 250 -0.33 -14.44 -21.13
CA GLY A 250 0.73 -13.44 -21.11
C GLY A 250 0.26 -11.99 -20.86
N ARG A 251 -1.03 -11.72 -20.63
CA ARG A 251 -1.59 -10.38 -20.40
C ARG A 251 -1.79 -10.00 -18.92
N VAL A 252 -1.64 -10.95 -18.00
CA VAL A 252 -1.85 -10.73 -16.56
C VAL A 252 -0.66 -11.21 -15.74
N VAL A 253 -0.27 -10.42 -14.75
CA VAL A 253 0.71 -10.78 -13.72
C VAL A 253 0.00 -10.80 -12.37
N LEU A 254 0.21 -11.87 -11.59
CA LEU A 254 -0.21 -11.98 -10.20
C LEU A 254 1.02 -11.80 -9.31
N SER A 255 0.94 -10.86 -8.36
CA SER A 255 1.97 -10.66 -7.33
C SER A 255 1.28 -10.35 -6.01
N GLY A 256 1.87 -10.77 -4.89
CA GLY A 256 1.46 -10.32 -3.57
C GLY A 256 1.89 -8.87 -3.34
N LEU A 257 1.11 -8.13 -2.56
CA LEU A 257 1.53 -6.88 -1.94
C LEU A 257 1.68 -7.12 -0.43
N ALA A 258 2.92 -7.02 0.04
CA ALA A 258 3.29 -7.14 1.45
C ALA A 258 2.96 -5.85 2.22
N THR A 259 1.68 -5.55 2.35
CA THR A 259 1.17 -4.44 3.15
C THR A 259 -0.10 -4.87 3.88
N TRP A 260 -0.67 -3.96 4.68
CA TRP A 260 -1.89 -4.18 5.45
C TRP A 260 -2.98 -3.17 5.07
N MET A 261 -4.24 -3.59 5.19
CA MET A 261 -5.39 -2.70 4.96
C MET A 261 -5.59 -1.76 6.15
N ARG A 262 -5.60 -0.46 5.88
CA ARG A 262 -5.95 0.60 6.83
C ARG A 262 -7.46 0.78 6.95
N PHE A 263 -8.22 0.30 5.96
CA PHE A 263 -9.65 0.52 5.79
C PHE A 263 -10.05 2.00 5.70
N ALA A 264 -9.18 2.87 5.17
CA ALA A 264 -9.39 4.31 5.12
C ALA A 264 -10.10 4.78 3.83
N GLY A 265 -10.85 3.88 3.18
CA GLY A 265 -11.73 4.17 2.04
C GLY A 265 -11.09 5.12 1.01
N PRO A 266 -11.58 6.36 0.86
CA PRO A 266 -11.07 7.31 -0.12
C PRO A 266 -9.56 7.59 -0.05
N ARG A 267 -9.01 7.85 1.14
CA ARG A 267 -7.57 8.11 1.33
C ARG A 267 -6.73 6.89 0.96
N GLU A 268 -7.21 5.69 1.32
CA GLU A 268 -6.51 4.45 0.99
C GLU A 268 -6.63 4.07 -0.49
N ALA A 269 -7.69 4.46 -1.19
CA ALA A 269 -7.79 4.31 -2.64
C ALA A 269 -6.70 5.11 -3.36
N LEU A 270 -6.49 6.36 -2.95
CA LEU A 270 -5.41 7.21 -3.44
C LEU A 270 -4.04 6.63 -3.07
N PHE A 271 -3.85 6.19 -1.82
CA PHE A 271 -2.62 5.52 -1.37
C PHE A 271 -2.28 4.32 -2.26
N HIS A 272 -3.25 3.45 -2.50
CA HIS A 272 -3.07 2.29 -3.35
C HIS A 272 -2.67 2.65 -4.78
N ALA A 273 -3.21 3.72 -5.35
CA ALA A 273 -2.82 4.18 -6.68
C ALA A 273 -1.34 4.60 -6.71
N LEU A 274 -0.89 5.40 -5.74
CA LEU A 274 0.50 5.85 -5.63
C LEU A 274 1.47 4.68 -5.39
N VAL A 275 1.09 3.72 -4.55
CA VAL A 275 1.87 2.48 -4.39
C VAL A 275 1.98 1.77 -5.74
N ARG A 276 0.88 1.59 -6.49
CA ARG A 276 0.93 0.88 -7.78
C ARG A 276 1.68 1.65 -8.86
N LYS A 277 1.68 2.98 -8.80
CA LYS A 277 2.57 3.84 -9.59
C LYS A 277 4.04 3.48 -9.31
N ASN A 278 4.43 3.31 -8.05
CA ASN A 278 5.78 2.87 -7.68
C ASN A 278 6.13 1.46 -8.21
N TYR A 279 5.15 0.55 -8.28
CA TYR A 279 5.31 -0.77 -8.93
C TYR A 279 5.31 -0.73 -10.47
N GLY A 280 5.20 0.45 -11.09
CA GLY A 280 5.27 0.63 -12.54
C GLY A 280 3.92 0.61 -13.25
N CYS A 281 2.80 0.57 -12.52
CA CYS A 281 1.49 0.73 -13.13
C CYS A 281 1.33 2.15 -13.68
N THR A 282 0.80 2.24 -14.89
CA THR A 282 0.39 3.51 -15.52
C THR A 282 -1.05 3.88 -15.21
N HIS A 283 -1.85 2.88 -14.84
CA HIS A 283 -3.26 3.01 -14.55
C HIS A 283 -3.58 2.29 -13.24
N PHE A 284 -4.62 2.73 -12.54
CA PHE A 284 -5.12 2.02 -11.37
C PHE A 284 -6.65 1.96 -11.34
N ILE A 285 -7.20 0.77 -11.07
CA ILE A 285 -8.65 0.57 -11.02
C ILE A 285 -9.16 0.92 -9.62
N VAL A 286 -10.14 1.82 -9.57
CA VAL A 286 -10.88 2.15 -8.36
C VAL A 286 -12.36 1.87 -8.59
N GLY A 287 -12.85 0.84 -7.89
CA GLY A 287 -14.25 0.42 -7.98
C GLY A 287 -15.15 1.06 -6.92
N ARG A 288 -16.39 0.56 -6.84
CA ARG A 288 -17.34 0.87 -5.78
C ARG A 288 -16.82 0.41 -4.40
N LEU A 289 -16.98 1.25 -3.37
CA LEU A 289 -16.55 0.97 -1.98
C LEU A 289 -15.07 0.57 -1.85
N HIS A 290 -14.19 1.16 -2.67
CA HIS A 290 -12.78 0.80 -2.69
C HIS A 290 -12.11 1.04 -1.33
N ALA A 291 -11.50 0.00 -0.77
CA ALA A 291 -10.89 0.02 0.57
C ALA A 291 -11.84 0.40 1.73
N SER A 292 -13.16 0.43 1.50
CA SER A 292 -14.16 0.81 2.49
C SER A 292 -14.65 -0.40 3.29
N PRO A 293 -14.64 -0.37 4.64
CA PRO A 293 -15.43 -1.30 5.45
C PRO A 293 -16.92 -0.98 5.33
N SER A 294 -17.75 -2.01 5.42
CA SER A 294 -19.21 -1.88 5.26
C SER A 294 -19.80 -0.89 6.27
N GLY A 295 -20.63 0.04 5.78
CA GLY A 295 -21.39 0.98 6.60
C GLY A 295 -20.67 2.27 6.98
N TRP A 296 -19.43 2.50 6.53
CA TRP A 296 -18.63 3.66 6.92
C TRP A 296 -18.42 4.72 5.83
N TYR A 297 -18.56 4.34 4.57
CA TYR A 297 -18.33 5.21 3.42
C TYR A 297 -19.43 5.00 2.38
N GLY A 298 -19.72 6.03 1.61
CA GLY A 298 -20.58 5.97 0.43
C GLY A 298 -19.96 5.15 -0.69
N ASP A 299 -20.82 4.67 -1.59
CA ASP A 299 -20.45 3.75 -2.67
C ASP A 299 -19.33 4.27 -3.58
N TYR A 300 -19.23 5.59 -3.76
CA TYR A 300 -18.28 6.24 -4.67
C TYR A 300 -17.46 7.36 -4.02
N ASP A 301 -17.38 7.43 -2.69
CA ASP A 301 -16.60 8.47 -1.99
C ASP A 301 -15.12 8.49 -2.43
N ALA A 302 -14.55 7.31 -2.73
CA ALA A 302 -13.21 7.20 -3.26
C ALA A 302 -13.06 7.85 -4.65
N HIS A 303 -14.10 7.79 -5.48
CA HIS A 303 -14.10 8.46 -6.78
C HIS A 303 -14.12 9.98 -6.59
N ASP A 304 -14.98 10.46 -5.71
CA ASP A 304 -15.15 11.90 -5.48
C ASP A 304 -13.92 12.53 -4.81
N TYR A 305 -13.26 11.79 -3.92
CA TYR A 305 -12.00 12.22 -3.31
C TYR A 305 -10.86 12.29 -4.32
N ILE A 306 -10.68 11.26 -5.16
CA ILE A 306 -9.60 11.24 -6.16
C ILE A 306 -9.76 12.37 -7.17
N ARG A 307 -10.98 12.75 -7.55
CA ARG A 307 -11.24 13.86 -8.49
C ARG A 307 -10.77 15.23 -7.99
N GLN A 308 -10.44 15.36 -6.70
CA GLN A 308 -9.89 16.60 -6.13
C GLN A 308 -8.41 16.81 -6.47
N PHE A 309 -7.74 15.77 -6.98
CA PHE A 309 -6.33 15.78 -7.34
C PHE A 309 -6.17 15.77 -8.86
N ASP A 310 -5.19 16.51 -9.35
CA ASP A 310 -4.87 16.57 -10.76
C ASP A 310 -4.17 15.28 -11.23
N GLU A 311 -4.53 14.77 -12.42
CA GLU A 311 -3.97 13.52 -12.94
C GLU A 311 -2.47 13.64 -13.28
N GLU A 312 -2.02 14.81 -13.74
CA GLU A 312 -0.60 15.05 -14.01
C GLU A 312 0.20 15.05 -12.70
N GLU A 313 -0.36 15.64 -11.65
CA GLU A 313 0.22 15.62 -10.30
C GLU A 313 0.30 14.19 -9.72
N LEU A 314 -0.78 13.42 -9.86
CA LEU A 314 -0.78 12.01 -9.47
C LEU A 314 0.24 11.20 -10.29
N GLY A 315 0.41 11.52 -11.56
CA GLY A 315 1.26 10.80 -12.52
C GLY A 315 0.87 9.33 -12.70
N ILE A 316 -0.41 9.01 -12.47
CA ILE A 316 -1.04 7.71 -12.73
C ILE A 316 -2.52 7.94 -13.08
N SER A 317 -2.98 7.34 -14.18
CA SER A 317 -4.36 7.48 -14.63
C SER A 317 -5.30 6.59 -13.81
N ILE A 318 -6.38 7.17 -13.26
CA ILE A 318 -7.32 6.41 -12.42
C ILE A 318 -8.54 5.98 -13.23
N LEU A 319 -8.74 4.67 -13.34
CA LEU A 319 -9.94 4.08 -13.93
C LEU A 319 -11.06 4.02 -12.87
N LEU A 320 -11.85 5.09 -12.78
CA LEU A 320 -13.01 5.20 -11.90
C LEU A 320 -14.20 4.40 -12.47
N LEU A 321 -14.28 3.12 -12.12
CA LEU A 321 -15.26 2.20 -12.69
C LEU A 321 -16.45 1.97 -11.75
N LYS A 322 -17.66 2.03 -12.33
CA LYS A 322 -18.93 1.84 -11.61
C LYS A 322 -19.14 0.38 -11.18
N GLY A 323 -19.92 0.18 -10.12
CA GLY A 323 -20.24 -1.13 -9.56
C GLY A 323 -21.03 -1.99 -10.56
N PRO A 324 -20.48 -3.13 -11.04
CA PRO A 324 -21.17 -3.96 -12.00
C PRO A 324 -22.27 -4.82 -11.36
N PHE A 325 -23.36 -5.04 -12.08
CA PHE A 325 -24.44 -5.97 -11.76
C PHE A 325 -24.78 -6.87 -12.95
N TYR A 326 -25.47 -7.99 -12.71
CA TYR A 326 -25.95 -8.85 -13.80
C TYR A 326 -27.35 -8.41 -14.23
N CYS A 327 -27.47 -7.87 -15.44
CA CYS A 327 -28.77 -7.53 -16.01
C CYS A 327 -29.36 -8.75 -16.71
N ARG A 328 -30.51 -9.23 -16.23
CA ARG A 328 -31.20 -10.39 -16.82
C ARG A 328 -31.71 -10.11 -18.24
N ALA A 329 -32.18 -8.89 -18.50
CA ALA A 329 -32.68 -8.49 -19.82
C ALA A 329 -31.55 -8.44 -20.86
N CYS A 330 -30.38 -7.90 -20.49
CA CYS A 330 -29.21 -7.88 -21.37
C CYS A 330 -28.49 -9.24 -21.44
N GLY A 331 -28.71 -10.13 -20.46
CA GLY A 331 -28.02 -11.41 -20.37
C GLY A 331 -26.52 -11.28 -20.06
N CYS A 332 -26.08 -10.16 -19.49
CA CYS A 332 -24.66 -9.86 -19.28
C CYS A 332 -24.42 -8.98 -18.05
N THR A 333 -23.15 -8.85 -17.67
CA THR A 333 -22.70 -7.88 -16.66
C THR A 333 -22.75 -6.47 -17.25
N ALA A 334 -23.36 -5.54 -16.53
CA ALA A 334 -23.50 -4.14 -16.91
C ALA A 334 -23.30 -3.22 -15.69
N THR A 335 -23.29 -1.91 -15.93
CA THR A 335 -23.31 -0.87 -14.89
C THR A 335 -24.49 0.07 -15.12
N ASP A 336 -24.72 0.97 -14.16
CA ASP A 336 -25.67 2.09 -14.29
C ASP A 336 -25.36 3.00 -15.49
N SER A 337 -24.12 2.98 -15.97
CA SER A 337 -23.66 3.76 -17.11
C SER A 337 -23.86 3.06 -18.45
N THR A 338 -24.12 1.74 -18.46
CA THR A 338 -24.21 0.94 -19.69
C THR A 338 -25.52 0.18 -19.84
N CYS A 339 -26.44 0.27 -18.87
CA CYS A 339 -27.73 -0.42 -18.90
C CYS A 339 -28.84 0.43 -18.26
N GLY A 340 -29.92 0.66 -19.02
CA GLY A 340 -31.12 1.38 -18.55
C GLY A 340 -32.24 0.50 -18.00
N HIS A 341 -32.04 -0.83 -17.90
CA HIS A 341 -33.06 -1.78 -17.41
C HIS A 341 -33.11 -1.87 -15.87
N GLY A 342 -33.06 -0.71 -15.20
CA GLY A 342 -33.06 -0.60 -13.74
C GLY A 342 -34.16 -1.40 -13.06
#